data_AF-A0A1W9T7Z4-F1
#
_entry.id   AF-A0A1W9T7Z4-F1
#
_cell.length_a   1.000
_cell.length_b   1.000
_cell.length_c   1.000
_cell.angle_alpha   90.00
_cell.angle_beta   90.00
_cell.angle_gamma   90.00
#
_symmetry.space_group_name_H-M   'P 1'
#
loop_
_entity.id
_entity.type
_entity.pdbx_description
1 polymer ?
#
loop_
_entity_poly.entity_id
_entity_poly.type
_entity_poly.pdbx_seq_one_letter_code
_entity_poly.pdbx_strand_id
1 'polypeptide(L)' 'MNKGNPDAAIRVLERAVNLNPGSGENYYYLSEGWLQKSEAKQAKEFNHLAEIYLNDYPDWTVRIARQKDRIQELEK' A
#
# COMPACT_ATOMS: atom_id res chain seq x y z
N MET A 1 11.31 -17.56 -8.57
CA MET A 1 10.44 -16.40 -8.29
C MET A 1 10.12 -16.42 -6.81
N ASN A 2 10.86 -15.68 -5.98
CA ASN A 2 10.51 -15.57 -4.57
C ASN A 2 9.44 -14.47 -4.47
N LYS A 3 8.18 -14.81 -4.80
CA LYS A 3 7.06 -13.95 -4.39
C LYS A 3 7.19 -13.87 -2.87
N GLY A 4 7.27 -12.65 -2.32
CA GLY A 4 7.42 -12.47 -0.88
C GLY A 4 6.33 -13.20 -0.10
N ASN A 5 6.36 -13.14 1.23
CA ASN A 5 5.25 -13.62 2.04
C ASN A 5 4.31 -12.42 2.33
N PRO A 6 3.35 -12.09 1.44
CA PRO A 6 2.52 -10.92 1.60
C PRO A 6 1.67 -11.00 2.87
N ASP A 7 1.26 -12.20 3.29
CA ASP A 7 0.49 -12.36 4.52
C ASP A 7 1.31 -11.99 5.76
N ALA A 8 2.60 -12.35 5.79
CA ALA A 8 3.49 -11.93 6.87
C ALA A 8 3.73 -10.41 6.85
N ALA A 9 3.95 -9.84 5.66
CA ALA A 9 4.13 -8.40 5.50
C ALA A 9 2.90 -7.61 5.98
N ILE A 10 1.71 -8.01 5.53
CA ILE A 10 0.44 -7.41 5.93
C ILE A 10 0.27 -7.45 7.44
N ARG A 11 0.48 -8.61 8.10
CA ARG A 11 0.36 -8.71 9.56
C ARG A 11 1.30 -7.78 10.33
N VAL A 12 2.54 -7.63 9.86
CA VAL A 12 3.51 -6.72 10.48
C VAL A 12 3.08 -5.27 10.30
N LEU A 13 2.65 -4.91 9.09
CA LEU A 13 2.24 -3.56 8.77
C LEU A 13 0.93 -3.16 9.45
N GLU A 14 -0.02 -4.08 9.61
CA GLU A 14 -1.25 -3.87 10.39
C GLU A 14 -0.93 -3.52 11.86
N ARG A 15 0.07 -4.19 12.44
CA ARG A 15 0.56 -3.81 13.79
C ARG A 15 1.23 -2.45 13.78
N ALA A 16 2.01 -2.15 12.74
CA ALA A 16 2.72 -0.87 12.62
C ALA A 16 1.74 0.31 12.49
N VAL A 17 0.67 0.20 11.68
CA VAL A 17 -0.35 1.26 11.57
C VAL A 17 -1.16 1.42 12.85
N ASN A 18 -1.41 0.34 13.60
CA ASN A 18 -2.05 0.42 14.91
C ASN A 18 -1.18 1.14 15.96
N LEU A 19 0.14 1.00 15.87
CA LEU A 19 1.09 1.67 16.76
C LEU A 19 1.37 3.12 16.36
N ASN A 20 1.42 3.40 15.05
CA ASN A 20 1.61 4.73 14.51
C ASN A 20 0.70 4.96 13.29
N PRO A 21 -0.55 5.42 13.50
CA PRO A 21 -1.49 5.67 12.42
C PRO A 21 -1.08 6.80 11.47
N GLY A 22 -0.11 7.65 11.85
CA GLY A 22 0.37 8.77 11.04
C GLY A 22 1.49 8.42 10.07
N SER A 23 1.99 7.19 10.06
CA SER A 23 3.03 6.77 9.13
C SER A 23 2.41 6.40 7.78
N GLY A 24 2.42 7.35 6.84
CA GLY A 24 1.91 7.15 5.49
C GLY A 24 2.58 6.02 4.71
N GLU A 25 3.87 5.77 4.98
CA GLU A 25 4.66 4.72 4.34
C GLU A 25 4.11 3.31 4.65
N ASN A 26 3.59 3.11 5.86
CA ASN A 26 2.99 1.84 6.25
C ASN A 26 1.76 1.52 5.40
N TYR A 27 0.93 2.52 5.08
CA TYR A 27 -0.21 2.34 4.19
C TYR A 27 0.23 2.03 2.75
N TYR A 28 1.30 2.66 2.26
CA TYR A 28 1.86 2.31 0.95
C TYR A 28 2.29 0.85 0.89
N TYR A 29 3.01 0.36 1.90
CA TYR A 29 3.47 -1.03 1.93
C TYR A 29 2.33 -2.02 2.20
N LEU A 30 1.27 -1.62 2.92
CA LEU A 30 0.04 -2.43 3.02
C LEU A 30 -0.57 -2.61 1.63
N SER A 31 -0.69 -1.54 0.87
CA SER A 31 -1.18 -1.60 -0.51
C SER A 31 -0.32 -2.52 -1.39
N GLU A 32 1.01 -2.48 -1.27
CA GLU A 32 1.90 -3.43 -1.97
C GLU A 32 1.66 -4.89 -1.55
N GLY A 33 1.41 -5.14 -0.26
CA GLY A 33 1.08 -6.46 0.25
C GLY A 33 -0.21 -7.01 -0.38
N TRP A 34 -1.25 -6.19 -0.46
CA TRP A 34 -2.52 -6.56 -1.08
C TRP A 34 -2.42 -6.71 -2.60
N LEU A 35 -1.61 -5.89 -3.27
CA LEU A 35 -1.29 -6.05 -4.69
C LEU A 35 -0.61 -7.40 -4.98
N GLN A 36 0.30 -7.85 -4.12
CA GLN A 36 0.93 -9.17 -4.26
C GLN A 36 -0.06 -10.33 -4.10
N LYS A 37 -1.17 -10.09 -3.40
CA LYS A 37 -2.29 -11.03 -3.27
C LYS A 37 -3.35 -10.88 -4.37
N SER A 38 -3.17 -9.95 -5.30
CA SER A 38 -4.16 -9.60 -6.33
C SER A 38 -5.50 -9.13 -5.76
N GLU A 39 -5.50 -8.59 -4.55
CA GLU A 39 -6.68 -8.08 -3.84
C GLU A 39 -6.82 -6.56 -4.10
N ALA A 40 -7.36 -6.21 -5.26
CA ALA A 40 -7.37 -4.83 -5.76
C ALA A 40 -8.14 -3.86 -4.84
N LYS A 41 -9.26 -4.30 -4.24
CA LYS A 41 -10.08 -3.47 -3.36
C LYS A 41 -9.30 -3.02 -2.12
N GLN A 42 -8.68 -3.96 -1.40
CA GLN A 42 -7.85 -3.65 -0.23
C GLN A 42 -6.64 -2.80 -0.64
N ALA A 43 -5.98 -3.13 -1.75
CA ALA A 43 -4.85 -2.35 -2.23
C ALA A 43 -5.23 -0.87 -2.48
N LYS A 44 -6.41 -0.62 -3.04
CA LYS A 44 -6.92 0.73 -3.32
C LYS A 44 -7.18 1.55 -2.07
N GLU A 45 -7.82 0.94 -1.06
CA GLU A 45 -8.08 1.57 0.24
C GLU A 45 -6.77 2.08 0.86
N PHE A 46 -5.75 1.22 0.92
CA PHE A 46 -4.47 1.57 1.53
C PHE A 46 -3.63 2.52 0.67
N ASN A 47 -3.74 2.45 -0.67
CA ASN A 47 -3.11 3.43 -1.56
C ASN A 47 -3.68 4.84 -1.32
N HIS A 48 -5.00 4.95 -1.12
CA HIS A 48 -5.64 6.23 -0.83
C HIS A 48 -5.22 6.79 0.53
N LEU A 49 -5.12 5.95 1.56
CA LEU A 49 -4.57 6.37 2.84
C LEU A 49 -3.11 6.86 2.70
N ALA A 50 -2.28 6.14 1.95
CA ALA A 50 -0.92 6.59 1.67
C ALA A 50 -0.89 7.97 0.99
N GLU A 51 -1.78 8.22 0.02
CA GLU A 51 -1.93 9.52 -0.65
C GLU A 51 -2.28 10.65 0.33
N ILE A 52 -3.19 10.41 1.27
CA ILE A 52 -3.58 11.40 2.30
C ILE A 52 -2.41 11.71 3.24
N TYR A 53 -1.73 10.68 3.76
CA TYR A 53 -0.69 10.84 4.77
C TYR A 53 0.67 11.25 4.20
N LEU A 54 0.89 11.08 2.89
CA LEU A 54 2.14 11.43 2.20
C LEU A 54 1.99 12.56 1.20
N ASN A 55 0.89 13.32 1.25
CA ASN A 55 0.59 14.41 0.33
C ASN A 55 1.71 15.49 0.28
N ASP A 56 2.35 15.75 1.42
CA ASP A 56 3.42 16.74 1.57
C ASP A 56 4.81 16.19 1.23
N TYR A 57 4.91 14.93 0.76
CA TYR A 57 6.17 14.26 0.44
C TYR A 57 6.26 13.95 -1.07
N PRO A 58 6.87 14.83 -1.88
CA PRO A 58 6.92 14.69 -3.34
C PRO A 58 7.54 13.37 -3.84
N ASP A 59 8.52 12.84 -3.10
CA ASP A 59 9.18 11.56 -3.41
C ASP A 59 8.19 10.38 -3.40
N TRP A 60 7.13 10.49 -2.60
CA TRP A 60 6.10 9.48 -2.47
C TRP A 60 4.99 9.62 -3.51
N THR A 61 4.71 10.83 -4.00
CA THR A 61 3.66 11.09 -4.99
C THR A 61 3.80 10.21 -6.23
N VAL A 62 5.01 10.11 -6.79
CA VAL A 62 5.27 9.29 -7.98
C VAL A 62 5.10 7.79 -7.69
N ARG A 63 5.49 7.34 -6.50
CA ARG A 63 5.38 5.93 -6.09
C ARG A 63 3.91 5.52 -5.90
N ILE A 64 3.13 6.39 -5.27
CA ILE A 64 1.70 6.19 -5.02
C ILE A 64 0.90 6.20 -6.32
N ALA A 65 1.22 7.11 -7.24
CA ALA A 65 0.58 7.15 -8.56
C ALA A 65 0.85 5.86 -9.36
N ARG A 66 2.10 5.40 -9.41
CA ARG A 66 2.44 4.13 -10.09
C ARG A 66 1.76 2.92 -9.44
N GLN A 67 1.63 2.92 -8.13
CA GLN A 67 0.90 1.86 -7.41
C GLN A 67 -0.59 1.90 -7.78
N LYS A 68 -1.20 3.09 -7.89
CA LYS A 68 -2.58 3.29 -8.32
C LYS A 68 -2.83 2.76 -9.74
N ASP A 69 -1.91 3.00 -10.67
CA ASP A 69 -2.00 2.47 -12.05
C ASP A 69 -2.02 0.92 -12.04
N ARG A 70 -1.13 0.29 -11.27
CA ARG A 70 -1.10 -1.18 -11.11
C ARG A 70 -2.38 -1.73 -10.48
N ILE A 71 -2.99 -1.01 -9.54
CA ILE A 71 -4.27 -1.40 -8.93
C ILE A 71 -5.38 -1.35 -9.98
N GLN A 72 -5.44 -0.29 -10.79
CA GLN A 72 -6.44 -0.16 -11.86
C GLN A 72 -6.31 -1.25 -12.92
N GLU A 73 -5.10 -1.69 -13.23
CA GLU A 73 -4.87 -2.83 -14.14
C GLU A 73 -5.45 -4.15 -13.61
N LEU A 74 -5.50 -4.34 -12.29
CA LEU A 74 -6.13 -5.52 -11.66
C LEU A 74 -7.66 -5.43 -11.61
N GLU A 75 -8.23 -4.23 -11.69
CA GLU A 75 -9.69 -4.01 -11.71
C GLU A 75 -10.31 -4.17 -13.12
N LYS A 76 -9.49 -4.30 -14.17
CA LYS A 76 -9.92 -4.48 -15.57
C LYS A 76 -10.26 -5.93 -15.89
#